data_AF-A0A1W1BUD6-F1
#
_entry.id   AF-A0A1W1BUD6-F1
#
_cell.length_a   1.000
_cell.length_b   1.000
_cell.length_c   1.000
_cell.angle_alpha   90.00
_cell.angle_beta   90.00
_cell.angle_gamma   90.00
#
_symmetry.space_group_name_H-M   'P 1'
#
loop_
_entity.id
_entity.type
_entity.pdbx_description
1 polymer ?
#
loop_
_entity_poly.entity_id
_entity_poly.type
_entity_poly.pdbx_seq_one_letter_code
_entity_poly.pdbx_strand_id
1 'polypeptide(L)'
;MDKSFLIFLAVGLAFLYFVTTFISGIQEEDEPYRNNAYEQKHKYDAYKGVDSVGREVLNVDGVDAKTQIAAWNNGTLKGEFLELYPDFSLLKDFIRNRVNGEPLKTKLLKQVDDVENKFFSGALTPEEAKSALKSLK
;
A
#
# COMPACT_ATOMS: atom_id res chain seq x y z
N MET A 1 10.84 -41.37 49.83
CA MET A 1 10.41 -40.57 48.65
C MET A 1 9.91 -41.57 47.62
N ASP A 2 8.59 -41.65 47.45
CA ASP A 2 7.98 -42.73 46.67
C ASP A 2 8.20 -42.54 45.16
N LYS A 3 8.41 -43.65 44.44
CA LYS A 3 8.61 -43.66 42.98
C LYS A 3 7.49 -42.90 42.23
N SER A 4 6.28 -42.95 42.76
CA SER A 4 5.13 -42.21 42.22
C SER A 4 5.34 -40.70 42.24
N PHE A 5 5.94 -40.14 43.29
CA PHE A 5 6.20 -38.70 43.39
C PHE A 5 7.25 -38.23 42.37
N LEU A 6 8.28 -39.04 42.12
CA LEU A 6 9.29 -38.75 41.10
C LEU A 6 8.72 -38.78 39.68
N ILE A 7 7.75 -39.67 39.40
CA ILE A 7 7.07 -39.73 38.10
C ILE A 7 6.19 -38.49 37.89
N PHE A 8 5.43 -38.05 38.90
CA PHE A 8 4.63 -36.82 38.80
C PHE A 8 5.51 -35.59 38.57
N LEU A 9 6.67 -35.51 39.23
CA LEU A 9 7.62 -34.41 39.02
C LEU A 9 8.18 -34.40 37.59
N ALA A 10 8.56 -35.57 37.07
CA ALA A 10 9.09 -35.70 35.71
C ALA A 10 8.04 -35.36 34.64
N VAL A 11 6.79 -35.81 34.81
CA VAL A 11 5.68 -35.48 33.90
C VAL A 11 5.35 -33.99 33.98
N GLY A 12 5.36 -33.39 35.17
CA GLY A 12 5.13 -31.95 35.34
C GLY A 12 6.19 -31.09 34.65
N LEU A 13 7.48 -31.46 34.76
CA LEU A 13 8.57 -30.75 34.08
C LEU A 13 8.51 -30.91 32.56
N ALA A 14 8.17 -32.10 32.07
CA ALA A 14 8.00 -32.34 30.63
C ALA A 14 6.80 -31.56 30.06
N PHE A 15 5.70 -31.48 30.82
CA PHE A 15 4.52 -30.70 30.44
C PHE A 15 4.80 -29.20 30.42
N LEU A 16 5.52 -28.68 31.42
CA LEU A 16 5.94 -27.27 31.43
C LEU A 16 6.84 -26.94 30.23
N TYR A 17 7.83 -27.79 29.92
CA TYR A 17 8.69 -27.61 28.75
C TYR A 17 7.89 -27.64 27.42
N PHE A 18 6.92 -28.54 27.31
CA PHE A 18 6.04 -28.62 26.15
C PHE A 18 5.21 -27.35 25.99
N VAL A 19 4.59 -26.86 27.07
CA VAL A 19 3.78 -25.64 27.05
C VAL A 19 4.65 -24.42 26.68
N THR A 20 5.84 -24.26 27.27
CA THR A 20 6.71 -23.12 26.94
C THR A 20 7.21 -23.18 25.50
N THR A 21 7.57 -24.37 25.01
CA THR A 21 8.07 -24.53 23.62
C THR A 21 6.95 -24.32 22.59
N PHE A 22 5.74 -24.81 22.87
CA PHE A 22 4.58 -24.66 21.99
C PHE A 22 4.07 -23.22 21.93
N ILE A 23 4.06 -22.50 23.06
CA ILE A 23 3.66 -21.08 23.11
C ILE A 23 4.70 -20.19 22.43
N SER A 24 6.00 -20.42 22.64
CA SER A 24 7.05 -19.65 21.96
C SER A 24 7.06 -19.88 20.45
N GLY A 25 6.81 -21.11 19.98
CA GLY A 25 6.74 -21.41 18.54
C GLY A 25 5.57 -20.72 17.81
N ILE A 26 4.46 -20.45 18.50
CA ILE A 26 3.31 -19.73 17.92
C ILE A 26 3.59 -18.21 17.86
N GLN A 27 4.40 -17.65 18.76
CA GLN A 27 4.74 -16.22 18.73
C GLN A 27 5.82 -15.86 17.68
N GLU A 28 6.79 -16.75 17.43
CA GLU A 28 7.87 -16.50 16.46
C GLU A 28 7.41 -16.55 14.99
N GLU A 29 6.38 -17.33 14.66
CA GLU A 29 5.87 -17.41 13.28
C GLU A 29 5.04 -16.19 12.87
N ASP A 30 4.39 -15.48 13.80
CA ASP A 30 3.48 -14.35 13.48
C ASP A 30 4.18 -12.97 13.39
N GLU A 31 5.32 -12.78 14.07
CA GLU A 31 6.05 -11.50 14.05
C GLU A 31 6.66 -11.09 12.68
N PRO A 32 7.36 -11.96 11.93
CA PRO A 32 8.02 -11.56 10.69
C PRO A 32 7.03 -11.24 9.56
N TYR A 33 5.84 -11.84 9.57
CA TYR A 33 4.78 -11.55 8.59
C TYR A 33 4.02 -10.26 8.91
N ARG A 34 3.79 -9.96 10.21
CA ARG A 34 3.16 -8.69 10.62
C ARG A 34 4.04 -7.48 10.35
N ASN A 35 5.34 -7.55 10.64
CA ASN A 35 6.24 -6.42 10.40
C ASN A 35 6.48 -6.17 8.91
N ASN A 36 6.65 -7.21 8.07
CA ASN A 36 6.85 -7.01 6.64
C ASN A 36 5.63 -6.35 5.94
N ALA A 37 4.42 -6.79 6.25
CA ALA A 37 3.23 -6.23 5.63
C ALA A 37 2.99 -4.77 6.07
N TYR A 38 3.25 -4.46 7.34
CA TYR A 38 3.16 -3.11 7.87
C TYR A 38 4.24 -2.19 7.25
N GLU A 39 5.50 -2.60 7.27
CA GLU A 39 6.60 -1.84 6.68
C GLU A 39 6.41 -1.60 5.18
N GLN A 40 5.92 -2.60 4.43
CA GLN A 40 5.61 -2.42 3.01
C GLN A 40 4.47 -1.43 2.77
N LYS A 41 3.43 -1.44 3.63
CA LYS A 41 2.28 -0.53 3.53
C LYS A 41 2.66 0.92 3.85
N HIS A 42 3.54 1.11 4.82
CA HIS A 42 3.97 2.42 5.31
C HIS A 42 5.26 2.94 4.66
N LYS A 43 5.90 2.14 3.79
CA LYS A 43 7.17 2.49 3.10
C LYS A 43 7.13 3.84 2.37
N TYR A 44 5.98 4.22 1.84
CA TYR A 44 5.80 5.45 1.06
C TYR A 44 5.13 6.57 1.84
N ASP A 45 4.85 6.38 3.13
CA ASP A 45 4.24 7.42 3.97
C ASP A 45 5.14 8.64 4.14
N ALA A 46 6.47 8.46 4.02
CA ALA A 46 7.43 9.56 4.00
C ALA A 46 7.19 10.57 2.87
N TYR A 47 6.49 10.17 1.81
CA TYR A 47 6.14 11.03 0.68
C TYR A 47 4.76 11.66 0.81
N LYS A 48 4.00 11.34 1.86
CA LYS A 48 2.72 12.00 2.14
C LYS A 48 3.00 13.37 2.73
N GLY A 49 2.36 14.38 2.16
CA GLY A 49 2.38 15.74 2.66
C GLY A 49 0.98 16.29 2.78
N VAL A 50 0.90 17.57 3.15
CA VAL A 50 -0.34 18.32 3.25
C VAL A 50 -0.15 19.65 2.54
N ASP A 51 -1.14 20.09 1.77
CA ASP A 51 -1.14 21.42 1.15
C ASP A 51 -1.51 22.53 2.15
N SER A 52 -1.49 23.78 1.69
CA SER A 52 -1.81 24.97 2.50
C SER A 52 -3.25 25.01 3.03
N VAL A 53 -4.15 24.18 2.49
CA VAL A 53 -5.55 24.09 2.91
C VAL A 53 -5.88 22.79 3.65
N GLY A 54 -4.87 21.99 4.00
CA GLY A 54 -5.05 20.79 4.82
C GLY A 54 -5.34 19.51 4.03
N ARG A 55 -5.22 19.50 2.70
CA ARG A 55 -5.47 18.31 1.87
C ARG A 55 -4.20 17.48 1.71
N GLU A 56 -4.34 16.15 1.74
CA GLU A 56 -3.22 15.24 1.52
C GLU A 56 -2.64 15.41 0.10
N VAL A 57 -1.33 15.46 -0.03
CA VAL A 57 -0.60 15.55 -1.30
C VAL A 57 0.54 14.54 -1.35
N LEU A 58 0.91 14.10 -2.55
CA LEU A 58 2.06 13.24 -2.77
C LEU A 58 3.28 14.10 -3.12
N ASN A 59 4.26 14.17 -2.22
CA ASN A 59 5.49 14.91 -2.38
C ASN A 59 6.65 13.95 -2.67
N VAL A 60 6.98 13.78 -3.95
CA VAL A 60 8.05 12.90 -4.43
C VAL A 60 9.10 13.66 -5.27
N ASP A 61 9.20 14.98 -5.06
CA ASP A 61 10.24 15.81 -5.67
C ASP A 61 11.63 15.36 -5.23
N GLY A 62 12.57 15.31 -6.17
CA GLY A 62 13.94 14.85 -5.94
C GLY A 62 14.09 13.32 -5.78
N VAL A 63 12.99 12.56 -5.84
CA VAL A 63 12.99 11.09 -5.76
C VAL A 63 13.13 10.47 -7.15
N ASP A 64 13.77 9.32 -7.27
CA ASP A 64 13.89 8.62 -8.55
C ASP A 64 12.52 8.19 -9.11
N ALA A 65 12.37 8.19 -10.44
CA ALA A 65 11.08 7.95 -11.10
C ALA A 65 10.44 6.60 -10.72
N LYS A 66 11.22 5.55 -10.44
CA LYS A 66 10.66 4.23 -10.07
C LYS A 66 10.00 4.32 -8.70
N THR A 67 10.65 4.98 -7.75
CA THR A 67 10.11 5.21 -6.41
C THR A 67 8.90 6.14 -6.44
N GLN A 68 8.87 7.17 -7.29
CA GLN A 68 7.68 8.03 -7.47
C GLN A 68 6.45 7.21 -7.89
N ILE A 69 6.61 6.33 -8.89
CA ILE A 69 5.54 5.46 -9.39
C ILE A 69 5.08 4.47 -8.33
N ALA A 70 6.02 3.91 -7.58
CA ALA A 70 5.70 2.99 -6.49
C ALA A 70 4.93 3.70 -5.36
N ALA A 71 5.30 4.93 -5.02
CA ALA A 71 4.60 5.75 -4.04
C ALA A 71 3.17 6.07 -4.47
N TRP A 72 2.95 6.39 -5.75
CA TRP A 72 1.61 6.56 -6.31
C TRP A 72 0.78 5.26 -6.26
N ASN A 73 1.34 4.16 -6.76
CA ASN A 73 0.62 2.90 -6.90
C ASN A 73 0.20 2.30 -5.55
N ASN A 74 0.97 2.54 -4.49
CA ASN A 74 0.69 2.07 -3.12
C ASN A 74 0.09 3.16 -2.22
N GLY A 75 -0.06 4.39 -2.72
CA GLY A 75 -0.57 5.52 -1.96
C GLY A 75 -2.08 5.52 -1.78
N THR A 76 -2.53 6.24 -0.76
CA THR A 76 -3.95 6.47 -0.40
C THR A 76 -4.67 7.36 -1.42
N LEU A 77 -3.97 8.35 -1.96
CA LEU A 77 -4.49 9.34 -2.92
C LEU A 77 -5.05 8.73 -4.20
N LYS A 78 -4.63 7.51 -4.56
CA LYS A 78 -5.14 6.81 -5.74
C LYS A 78 -6.63 6.47 -5.63
N GLY A 79 -7.12 6.20 -4.41
CA GLY A 79 -8.54 5.96 -4.16
C GLY A 79 -9.37 7.19 -4.51
N GLU A 80 -9.03 8.33 -3.92
CA GLU A 80 -9.68 9.62 -4.18
C GLU A 80 -9.59 10.01 -5.67
N PHE A 81 -8.44 9.76 -6.32
CA PHE A 81 -8.29 9.97 -7.75
C PHE A 81 -9.31 9.16 -8.57
N LEU A 82 -9.50 7.87 -8.27
CA LEU A 82 -10.43 7.01 -9.00
C LEU A 82 -11.90 7.31 -8.72
N GLU A 83 -12.23 8.02 -7.63
CA GLU A 83 -13.58 8.49 -7.33
C GLU A 83 -14.01 9.66 -8.23
N LEU A 84 -13.05 10.41 -8.79
CA LEU A 84 -13.34 11.50 -9.72
C LEU A 84 -13.70 11.01 -11.13
N TYR A 85 -13.43 9.74 -11.45
CA TYR A 85 -13.82 9.15 -12.72
C TYR A 85 -15.36 9.09 -12.85
N PRO A 86 -15.97 9.46 -14.00
CA PRO A 86 -15.37 9.67 -15.32
C PRO A 86 -15.01 11.11 -15.68
N ASP A 87 -14.92 12.03 -14.72
CA ASP A 87 -14.58 13.42 -15.02
C ASP A 87 -13.07 13.59 -15.24
N PHE A 88 -12.65 13.51 -16.51
CA PHE A 88 -11.25 13.64 -16.92
C PHE A 88 -10.65 15.01 -16.59
N SER A 89 -11.45 16.08 -16.51
CA SER A 89 -10.95 17.40 -16.12
C SER A 89 -10.59 17.42 -14.65
N LEU A 90 -11.46 16.87 -13.79
CA LEU A 90 -11.18 16.74 -12.35
C LEU A 90 -9.99 15.81 -12.08
N LEU A 91 -9.83 14.73 -12.84
CA LEU A 91 -8.65 13.84 -12.75
C LEU A 91 -7.35 14.62 -13.02
N LYS A 92 -7.31 15.43 -14.08
CA LYS A 92 -6.13 16.25 -14.42
C LYS A 92 -5.84 17.30 -13.37
N ASP A 93 -6.87 17.95 -12.84
CA ASP A 93 -6.72 18.96 -11.80
C ASP A 93 -6.27 18.34 -10.47
N PHE A 94 -6.74 17.15 -10.13
CA PHE A 94 -6.24 16.39 -8.99
C PHE A 94 -4.73 16.14 -9.12
N ILE A 95 -4.28 15.66 -10.28
CA ILE A 95 -2.86 15.39 -10.52
C ILE A 95 -2.03 16.67 -10.43
N ARG A 96 -2.50 17.77 -11.03
CA ARG A 96 -1.78 19.07 -11.01
C ARG A 96 -1.61 19.64 -9.61
N ASN A 97 -2.61 19.49 -8.77
CA ASN A 97 -2.68 20.13 -7.45
C ASN A 97 -2.17 19.24 -6.31
N ARG A 98 -2.28 17.91 -6.42
CA ARG A 98 -2.00 16.97 -5.32
C ARG A 98 -0.83 16.04 -5.57
N VAL A 99 -0.18 16.11 -6.73
CA VAL A 99 1.04 15.35 -7.03
C VAL A 99 2.19 16.33 -7.30
N ASN A 100 3.20 16.29 -6.44
CA ASN A 100 4.43 17.08 -6.54
C ASN A 100 5.58 16.12 -6.89
N GLY A 101 6.17 16.33 -8.07
CA GLY A 101 7.05 15.37 -8.73
C GLY A 101 6.81 15.38 -10.22
N GLU A 102 7.54 16.22 -10.95
CA GLU A 102 7.34 16.41 -12.41
C GLU A 102 7.36 15.12 -13.25
N PRO A 103 8.28 14.15 -13.00
CA PRO A 103 8.28 12.89 -13.76
C PRO A 103 6.98 12.09 -13.59
N LEU A 104 6.47 11.96 -12.36
CA LEU A 104 5.23 11.27 -12.06
C LEU A 104 4.01 12.05 -12.57
N LYS A 105 3.96 13.36 -12.32
CA LYS A 105 2.88 14.25 -12.80
C LYS A 105 2.71 14.13 -14.30
N THR A 106 3.81 14.21 -15.06
CA THR A 106 3.79 14.09 -16.52
C THR A 106 3.25 12.73 -16.98
N LYS A 107 3.67 11.63 -16.34
CA LYS A 107 3.19 10.29 -16.67
C LYS A 107 1.70 10.11 -16.39
N LEU A 108 1.23 10.59 -15.24
CA LEU A 108 -0.17 10.51 -14.85
C LEU A 108 -1.07 11.32 -15.80
N LEU A 109 -0.68 12.56 -16.11
CA LEU A 109 -1.42 13.39 -17.06
C LEU A 109 -1.51 12.71 -18.44
N LYS A 110 -0.39 12.18 -18.94
CA LYS A 110 -0.37 11.44 -20.20
C LYS A 110 -1.28 10.21 -20.18
N GLN A 111 -1.28 9.44 -19.08
CA GLN A 111 -2.17 8.29 -18.94
C GLN A 111 -3.65 8.73 -18.97
N VAL A 112 -3.99 9.82 -18.29
CA VAL A 112 -5.35 10.36 -18.32
C VAL A 112 -5.74 10.80 -19.72
N ASP A 113 -4.86 11.53 -20.43
CA ASP A 113 -5.11 11.95 -21.83
C ASP A 113 -5.30 10.74 -22.77
N ASP A 114 -4.45 9.71 -22.63
CA ASP A 114 -4.53 8.50 -23.45
C ASP A 114 -5.84 7.71 -23.20
N VAL A 115 -6.26 7.63 -21.93
CA VAL A 115 -7.52 6.95 -21.56
C VAL A 115 -8.72 7.78 -22.00
N GLU A 116 -8.70 9.09 -21.82
CA GLU A 116 -9.75 10.01 -22.24
C GLU A 116 -10.02 9.91 -23.75
N ASN A 117 -8.95 9.99 -24.56
CA ASN A 117 -9.05 9.87 -26.01
C ASN A 117 -9.67 8.52 -26.44
N LYS A 118 -9.24 7.42 -25.79
CA LYS A 118 -9.77 6.08 -26.09
C LYS A 118 -11.21 5.89 -25.61
N PHE A 119 -11.57 6.48 -24.47
CA PHE A 119 -12.93 6.46 -23.95
C PHE A 119 -13.88 7.21 -24.89
N PHE A 120 -13.54 8.44 -25.29
CA PHE A 120 -14.40 9.24 -26.17
C PHE A 120 -14.46 8.73 -27.62
N SER A 121 -13.43 8.04 -28.10
CA SER A 121 -13.47 7.35 -29.40
C SER A 121 -14.23 6.01 -29.37
N GLY A 122 -14.70 5.58 -28.20
CA GLY A 122 -15.39 4.28 -28.03
C GLY A 122 -14.45 3.07 -28.05
N ALA A 123 -13.13 3.28 -28.02
CA ALA A 123 -12.13 2.21 -27.98
C ALA A 123 -12.02 1.54 -26.60
N LEU A 124 -12.48 2.21 -25.53
CA LEU A 124 -12.57 1.65 -24.18
C LEU A 124 -13.99 1.81 -23.64
N THR A 125 -14.50 0.74 -23.02
CA THR A 125 -15.69 0.80 -22.18
C THR A 125 -15.42 1.56 -20.88
N PRO A 126 -16.46 2.00 -20.14
CA PRO A 126 -16.27 2.67 -18.86
C PRO A 126 -15.44 1.88 -17.84
N GLU A 127 -15.63 0.57 -17.77
CA GLU A 127 -14.89 -0.30 -16.86
C GLU A 127 -13.42 -0.47 -17.27
N GLU A 128 -13.16 -0.60 -18.57
CA GLU A 128 -11.80 -0.70 -19.10
C GLU A 128 -11.02 0.61 -18.92
N ALA A 129 -11.67 1.76 -19.14
CA ALA A 129 -11.08 3.07 -18.90
C ALA A 129 -10.75 3.27 -17.41
N LYS A 130 -11.68 2.94 -16.50
CA LYS A 130 -11.43 2.98 -15.06
C LYS A 130 -10.30 2.04 -14.65
N SER A 131 -10.27 0.82 -15.21
CA SER A 131 -9.21 -0.15 -14.96
C SER A 131 -7.84 0.36 -15.44
N ALA A 132 -7.80 1.00 -16.61
CA ALA A 132 -6.58 1.58 -17.17
C ALA A 132 -5.99 2.71 -16.31
N LEU A 133 -6.79 3.34 -15.44
CA LEU A 133 -6.35 4.38 -14.50
C LEU A 133 -5.88 3.82 -13.14
N LYS A 134 -6.09 2.53 -12.83
CA LYS A 134 -5.81 1.94 -11.50
C LYS A 134 -4.32 1.73 -11.19
N SER A 135 -3.48 1.65 -12.19
CA SER A 135 -2.04 1.48 -12.00
C SER A 135 -1.26 2.19 -13.09
N LEU A 136 -0.18 2.84 -12.67
CA LEU A 136 0.79 3.43 -13.57
C LEU A 136 1.88 2.40 -13.87
N LYS A 137 2.24 2.24 -15.15
CA LYS A 137 3.32 1.35 -15.61
C LYS A 137 4.68 2.05 -15.65
#